data_AF-A0A3D1PTZ7-F1
#
_entry.id   AF-A0A3D1PTZ7-F1
#
_cell.length_a   1.000
_cell.length_b   1.000
_cell.length_c   1.000
_cell.angle_alpha   90.00
_cell.angle_beta   90.00
_cell.angle_gamma   90.00
#
_symmetry.space_group_name_H-M   'P 1'
#
loop_
_entity.id
_entity.type
_entity.pdbx_description
1 polymer ?
#
loop_
_entity_poly.entity_id
_entity_poly.type
_entity_poly.pdbx_seq_one_letter_code
_entity_poly.pdbx_strand_id
1 'polypeptide(L)'
;MYLPVQMGHAIHPGIGYIGDDTGENISERNGNFCELTGLYWAAKNLDSDYIGIVHYRRYFASRLHRFERKKRRVIGHEELNAILATTNVVLPKERHYFIETNYTQYIHAHHEQDLRV
;
A
#
# COMPACT_ATOMS: atom_id res chain seq x y z
N MET A 1 -3.57 5.42 12.36
CA MET A 1 -2.83 4.16 12.65
C MET A 1 -3.30 3.05 11.71
N TYR A 2 -2.63 1.90 11.59
CA TYR A 2 -2.95 0.86 10.59
C TYR A 2 -4.30 0.17 10.84
N LEU A 3 -5.13 0.11 9.81
CA LEU A 3 -6.39 -0.64 9.75
C LEU A 3 -6.18 -1.89 8.87
N PRO A 4 -6.29 -3.11 9.42
CA PRO A 4 -6.23 -4.33 8.61
C PRO A 4 -7.49 -4.45 7.73
N VAL A 5 -7.28 -4.58 6.42
CA VAL A 5 -8.35 -4.76 5.42
C VAL A 5 -8.05 -5.99 4.57
N GLN A 6 -9.04 -6.87 4.40
CA GLN A 6 -8.99 -7.95 3.44
C GLN A 6 -9.34 -7.40 2.06
N MET A 7 -8.34 -7.32 1.19
CA MET A 7 -8.51 -6.90 -0.19
C MET A 7 -9.02 -8.05 -1.05
N GLY A 8 -9.88 -7.74 -2.03
CA GLY A 8 -10.55 -8.77 -2.83
C GLY A 8 -11.52 -9.63 -2.03
N HIS A 9 -12.11 -9.07 -0.96
CA HIS A 9 -13.08 -9.79 -0.13
C HIS A 9 -14.29 -10.28 -0.95
N ALA A 10 -14.68 -9.56 -2.00
CA ALA A 10 -15.79 -9.97 -2.89
C ALA A 10 -15.56 -11.31 -3.62
N ILE A 11 -14.30 -11.72 -3.81
CA ILE A 11 -13.94 -12.93 -4.60
C ILE A 11 -13.22 -14.00 -3.79
N HIS A 12 -13.05 -13.77 -2.47
CA HIS A 12 -12.32 -14.67 -1.59
C HIS A 12 -13.07 -14.91 -0.28
N PRO A 13 -12.96 -16.10 0.35
CA PRO A 13 -13.56 -16.33 1.65
C PRO A 13 -13.07 -15.34 2.69
N GLY A 14 -13.98 -14.83 3.53
CA GLY A 14 -13.64 -13.93 4.62
C GLY A 14 -12.68 -14.57 5.63
N ILE A 15 -11.66 -13.83 6.05
CA ILE A 15 -10.65 -14.28 7.05
C ILE A 15 -10.78 -13.57 8.40
N GLY A 16 -11.91 -12.89 8.64
CA GLY A 16 -12.21 -12.22 9.90
C GLY A 16 -11.71 -10.78 10.02
N TYR A 17 -11.25 -10.17 8.93
CA TYR A 17 -10.99 -8.73 8.83
C TYR A 17 -12.10 -8.05 8.04
N ILE A 18 -12.22 -6.72 8.16
CA ILE A 18 -13.11 -5.95 7.30
C ILE A 18 -12.68 -6.10 5.84
N GLY A 19 -13.66 -6.25 4.95
CA GLY A 19 -13.44 -6.35 3.52
C GLY A 19 -13.42 -4.99 2.83
N ASP A 20 -12.78 -4.93 1.66
CA ASP A 20 -12.83 -3.80 0.74
C ASP A 20 -14.07 -3.82 -0.18
N ASP A 21 -15.08 -4.64 0.12
CA ASP A 21 -16.29 -4.89 -0.68
C ASP A 21 -17.55 -4.22 -0.12
N THR A 22 -17.38 -3.24 0.76
CA THR A 22 -18.48 -2.46 1.36
C THR A 22 -18.52 -1.05 0.81
N GLY A 23 -19.71 -0.41 0.80
CA GLY A 23 -19.87 0.94 0.27
C GLY A 23 -19.45 1.05 -1.20
N GLU A 24 -18.85 2.17 -1.59
CA GLU A 24 -18.34 2.34 -2.96
C GLU A 24 -17.01 1.59 -3.12
N ASN A 25 -16.97 0.60 -4.01
CA ASN A 25 -15.81 -0.29 -4.13
C ASN A 25 -15.62 -0.91 -5.52
N ILE A 26 -14.46 -1.54 -5.71
CA ILE A 26 -14.08 -2.33 -6.89
C ILE A 26 -13.45 -3.67 -6.47
N SER A 27 -13.88 -4.25 -5.35
CA SER A 27 -13.27 -5.46 -4.75
C SER A 27 -13.28 -6.66 -5.72
N GLU A 28 -14.32 -6.78 -6.53
CA GLU A 28 -14.46 -7.81 -7.57
C GLU A 28 -13.33 -7.78 -8.62
N ARG A 29 -12.64 -6.63 -8.77
CA ARG A 29 -11.53 -6.43 -9.73
C ARG A 29 -10.16 -6.74 -9.14
N ASN A 30 -10.09 -7.27 -7.91
CA ASN A 30 -8.83 -7.53 -7.22
C ASN A 30 -7.88 -8.42 -8.02
N GLY A 31 -8.40 -9.37 -8.81
CA GLY A 31 -7.57 -10.21 -9.69
C GLY A 31 -6.69 -9.44 -10.68
N ASN A 32 -7.08 -8.22 -11.07
CA ASN A 32 -6.31 -7.37 -11.99
C ASN A 32 -5.69 -6.16 -11.29
N PHE A 33 -6.35 -5.63 -10.25
CA PHE A 33 -5.97 -4.37 -9.59
C PHE A 33 -5.18 -4.57 -8.29
N CYS A 34 -5.11 -5.80 -7.78
CA CYS A 34 -4.40 -6.14 -6.54
C CYS A 34 -4.74 -5.15 -5.42
N GLU A 35 -3.74 -4.61 -4.71
CA GLU A 35 -3.93 -3.72 -3.56
C GLU A 35 -4.63 -2.39 -3.88
N LEU A 36 -4.76 -2.01 -5.15
CA LEU A 36 -5.47 -0.79 -5.55
C LEU A 36 -6.96 -0.85 -5.20
N THR A 37 -7.54 -2.06 -5.11
CA THR A 37 -8.93 -2.25 -4.68
C THR A 37 -9.16 -1.74 -3.25
N GLY A 38 -8.27 -2.07 -2.33
CA GLY A 38 -8.32 -1.58 -0.96
C GLY A 38 -8.00 -0.08 -0.83
N LEU A 39 -7.08 0.45 -1.65
CA LEU A 39 -6.79 1.89 -1.66
C LEU A 39 -8.00 2.69 -2.18
N TYR A 40 -8.66 2.21 -3.24
CA TYR A 40 -9.89 2.80 -3.78
C TYR A 40 -10.98 2.83 -2.71
N TRP A 41 -11.23 1.68 -2.07
CA TRP A 41 -12.20 1.56 -0.99
C TRP A 41 -11.90 2.54 0.15
N ALA A 42 -10.64 2.63 0.59
CA ALA A 42 -10.24 3.55 1.65
C ALA A 42 -10.52 5.02 1.27
N ALA A 43 -10.19 5.42 0.04
CA ALA A 43 -10.40 6.79 -0.45
C ALA A 43 -11.89 7.18 -0.55
N LYS A 44 -12.79 6.20 -0.66
CA LYS A 44 -14.23 6.45 -0.80
C LYS A 44 -15.02 6.34 0.50
N ASN A 45 -14.52 5.55 1.45
CA ASN A 45 -15.31 5.14 2.62
C ASN A 45 -14.69 5.56 3.96
N LEU A 46 -13.43 6.00 4.01
CA LEU A 46 -12.78 6.45 5.24
C LEU A 46 -12.73 7.98 5.32
N ASP A 47 -13.17 8.51 6.46
CA ASP A 47 -12.96 9.91 6.85
C ASP A 47 -11.61 10.03 7.57
N SER A 48 -10.57 10.45 6.84
CA SER A 48 -9.20 10.56 7.36
C SER A 48 -8.42 11.63 6.60
N ASP A 49 -7.66 12.45 7.33
CA ASP A 49 -6.79 13.49 6.76
C ASP A 49 -5.68 12.91 5.86
N TYR A 50 -5.25 11.68 6.16
CA TYR A 50 -4.22 10.95 5.42
C TYR A 50 -4.69 9.54 5.11
N ILE A 51 -4.54 9.12 3.86
CA ILE A 51 -4.87 7.78 3.38
C ILE A 51 -3.64 7.17 2.72
N GLY A 52 -3.38 5.90 3.00
CA GLY A 52 -2.27 5.16 2.41
C GLY A 52 -2.40 3.67 2.67
N ILE A 53 -1.55 2.90 2.02
CA ILE A 53 -1.54 1.43 2.12
C ILE A 53 -0.15 0.90 2.42
N VAL A 54 -0.12 -0.23 3.11
CA VAL A 54 1.07 -1.07 3.30
C VAL A 54 0.66 -2.53 3.12
N HIS A 55 1.58 -3.37 2.66
CA HIS A 55 1.30 -4.81 2.67
C HIS A 55 1.32 -5.33 4.10
N TYR A 56 0.51 -6.36 4.39
CA TYR A 56 0.36 -7.00 5.71
C TYR A 56 1.67 -7.44 6.40
N ARG A 57 2.76 -7.62 5.64
CA ARG A 57 4.10 -8.04 6.14
C ARG A 57 5.23 -7.03 5.89
N ARG A 58 4.93 -5.87 5.30
CA ARG A 58 5.91 -4.84 4.91
C ARG A 58 5.41 -3.46 5.36
N TYR A 59 5.81 -3.07 6.57
CA TYR A 59 5.46 -1.79 7.20
C TYR A 59 6.58 -0.76 7.03
N PHE A 60 6.24 0.52 7.20
CA PHE A 60 7.25 1.56 7.38
C PHE A 60 8.06 1.30 8.65
N ALA A 61 9.37 1.52 8.56
CA ALA A 61 10.29 1.27 9.65
C ALA A 61 10.59 2.55 10.43
N SER A 62 10.50 2.49 11.76
CA SER A 62 10.93 3.53 12.69
C SER A 62 12.42 3.81 12.55
N ARG A 63 12.80 5.10 12.55
CA ARG A 63 14.21 5.50 12.57
C ARG A 63 14.80 5.36 13.97
N LEU A 64 13.97 5.48 15.01
CA LEU A 64 14.33 5.35 16.42
C LEU A 64 14.73 3.93 16.81
N HIS A 65 14.11 2.92 16.16
CA HIS A 65 14.29 1.51 16.49
C HIS A 65 15.12 0.75 15.44
N ARG A 66 16.05 1.40 14.74
CA ARG A 66 16.79 0.80 13.60
C ARG A 66 17.42 -0.58 13.90
N PHE A 67 17.97 -0.75 15.11
CA PHE A 67 18.69 -1.94 15.54
C PHE A 67 17.81 -2.99 16.24
N GLU A 68 16.51 -2.72 16.38
CA GLU A 68 15.57 -3.65 17.01
C GLU A 68 15.15 -4.80 16.09
N ARG A 69 14.50 -5.80 16.69
CA ARG A 69 13.87 -6.90 15.94
C ARG A 69 12.76 -6.39 15.03
N LYS A 70 12.58 -7.02 13.87
CA LYS A 70 11.65 -6.59 12.79
C LYS A 70 10.27 -6.10 13.27
N LYS A 71 9.61 -6.81 14.20
CA LYS A 71 8.29 -6.42 14.73
C LYS A 71 8.32 -5.11 15.53
N ARG A 72 9.40 -4.86 16.29
CA ARG A 72 9.60 -3.64 17.08
C ARG A 72 10.10 -2.47 16.25
N ARG A 73 10.45 -2.70 14.98
CA ARG A 73 10.84 -1.65 14.04
C ARG A 73 9.67 -1.00 13.33
N VAL A 74 8.44 -1.49 13.48
CA VAL A 74 7.27 -0.87 12.84
C VAL A 74 7.10 0.54 13.39
N ILE A 75 6.92 1.52 12.51
CA ILE A 75 6.72 2.92 12.91
C ILE A 75 5.46 3.07 13.75
N GLY A 76 5.55 3.86 14.82
CA GLY A 76 4.42 4.17 15.71
C GLY A 76 3.59 5.36 15.22
N HIS A 77 2.44 5.56 15.86
CA HIS A 77 1.53 6.68 15.54
C HIS A 77 2.22 8.04 15.68
N GLU A 78 2.85 8.29 16.83
CA GLU A 78 3.49 9.57 17.15
C GLU A 78 4.61 9.93 16.16
N GLU A 79 5.47 8.96 15.83
CA GLU A 79 6.56 9.17 14.87
C GLU A 79 6.02 9.45 13.47
N LEU A 80 4.98 8.74 13.04
CA LEU A 80 4.37 8.96 11.73
C LEU A 80 3.66 10.32 11.64
N ASN A 81 2.93 10.73 12.69
CA ASN A 81 2.28 12.03 12.75
C ASN A 81 3.30 13.17 12.71
N ALA A 82 4.42 13.06 13.44
CA ALA A 82 5.48 14.05 13.41
C ALA A 82 6.09 14.22 12.01
N ILE A 83 6.21 13.12 11.25
CA ILE A 83 6.65 13.18 9.85
C ILE A 83 5.60 13.88 8.99
N LEU A 84 4.34 13.44 9.05
CA LEU A 84 3.22 13.96 8.25
C LEU A 84 2.90 15.44 8.55
N ALA A 85 3.23 15.93 9.74
CA ALA A 85 3.12 17.35 10.07
C ALA A 85 4.06 18.24 9.24
N THR A 86 5.10 17.66 8.63
CA THR A 86 6.12 18.39 7.86
C THR A 86 6.18 17.96 6.39
N THR A 87 5.45 16.90 6.00
CA THR A 87 5.48 16.35 4.64
C THR A 87 4.08 15.96 4.17
N ASN A 88 3.82 16.13 2.88
CA ASN A 88 2.51 15.78 2.30
C ASN A 88 2.40 14.30 1.95
N VAL A 89 3.52 13.63 1.68
CA VAL A 89 3.56 12.25 1.20
C VAL A 89 4.75 11.52 1.82
N VAL A 90 4.52 10.28 2.28
CA VAL A 90 5.55 9.39 2.80
C VAL A 90 5.63 8.15 1.92
N LEU A 91 6.83 7.89 1.38
CA LEU A 91 7.12 6.75 0.50
C LEU A 91 8.34 5.97 0.99
N PRO A 92 8.51 4.70 0.57
CA PRO A 92 9.75 3.97 0.75
C PRO A 92 10.93 4.68 0.10
N LYS A 93 12.16 4.29 0.48
CA LYS A 93 13.37 4.77 -0.19
C LYS A 93 13.32 4.41 -1.68
N GLU A 94 13.71 5.36 -2.51
CA GLU A 94 13.84 5.19 -3.96
C GLU A 94 14.73 3.99 -4.31
N ARG A 95 14.32 3.25 -5.34
CA ARG A 95 15.09 2.15 -5.90
C ARG A 95 15.92 2.67 -7.07
N HIS A 96 17.22 2.38 -7.05
CA HIS A 96 18.12 2.76 -8.12
C HIS A 96 18.26 1.59 -9.09
N TYR A 97 17.77 1.77 -10.32
CA TYR A 97 18.00 0.82 -11.41
C TYR A 97 19.26 1.25 -12.18
N PHE A 98 20.30 0.42 -12.12
CA PHE A 98 21.63 0.78 -12.67
C PHE A 98 21.87 0.26 -14.08
N ILE A 99 21.15 -0.80 -14.48
CA ILE A 99 21.35 -1.49 -15.77
C ILE A 99 20.27 -1.06 -16.76
N GLU A 100 19.05 -0.82 -16.28
CA GLU A 100 17.86 -0.57 -17.07
C GLU A 100 17.14 0.68 -16.58
N THR A 101 16.39 1.32 -17.46
CA THR A 101 15.37 2.31 -17.10
C THR A 101 14.10 1.62 -16.60
N ASN A 102 13.22 2.34 -15.90
CA ASN A 102 11.90 1.81 -15.52
C ASN A 102 11.09 1.30 -16.74
N TYR A 103 11.19 2.00 -17.87
CA TYR A 103 10.53 1.59 -19.11
C TYR A 103 11.09 0.26 -19.64
N THR A 104 12.41 0.19 -19.81
CA THR A 104 13.07 -1.01 -20.34
C THR A 104 12.88 -2.22 -19.42
N GLN A 105 12.91 -2.00 -18.10
CA GLN A 105 12.64 -3.05 -17.12
C GLN A 105 11.21 -3.59 -17.22
N TYR A 106 10.23 -2.71 -17.46
CA TYR A 106 8.83 -3.12 -17.63
C TYR A 106 8.65 -3.96 -18.88
N ILE A 107 9.10 -3.50 -20.06
CA ILE A 107 8.90 -4.21 -21.33
C ILE A 107 9.66 -5.55 -21.41
N HIS A 108 10.72 -5.73 -20.62
CA HIS A 108 11.41 -7.02 -20.50
C HIS A 108 10.63 -8.04 -19.66
N ALA A 109 9.84 -7.57 -18.70
CA ALA A 109 9.09 -8.43 -17.77
C ALA A 109 7.60 -8.57 -18.14
N HIS A 110 7.06 -7.66 -18.95
CA HIS A 110 5.63 -7.49 -19.24
C HIS A 110 5.39 -7.09 -20.70
N HIS A 111 4.13 -7.01 -21.12
CA HIS A 111 3.80 -6.62 -22.49
C HIS A 111 3.89 -5.10 -22.68
N GLU A 112 4.71 -4.65 -23.64
CA GLU A 112 4.87 -3.22 -23.97
C GLU A 112 3.53 -2.53 -24.31
N GLN A 113 2.62 -3.26 -24.97
CA GLN A 113 1.32 -2.71 -25.37
C GLN A 113 0.49 -2.22 -24.17
N ASP A 114 0.69 -2.77 -22.99
CA ASP A 114 -0.05 -2.39 -21.78
C ASP A 114 0.34 -0.99 -21.27
N LEU A 115 1.46 -0.42 -21.76
CA LEU A 115 1.87 0.96 -21.48
C LEU A 115 1.33 1.97 -22.52
N ARG A 116 0.79 1.50 -23.65
CA ARG A 116 0.29 2.35 -24.72
C ARG A 116 -1.19 2.64 -24.44
N VAL A 117 -1.46 3.83 -23.89
CA VAL A 117 -2.80 4.33 -23.55
C VAL A 117 -3.49 4.95 -24.77
#